data_AF-A0A7L7Z5Y1-F1
#
_entry.id   AF-A0A7L7Z5Y1-F1
#
_cell.length_a   1.000
_cell.length_b   1.000
_cell.length_c   1.000
_cell.angle_alpha   90.00
_cell.angle_beta   90.00
_cell.angle_gamma   90.00
#
_symmetry.space_group_name_H-M   'P 1'
#
loop_
_entity.id
_entity.type
_entity.pdbx_description
1 polymer ?
#
loop_
_entity_poly.entity_id
_entity_poly.type
_entity_poly.pdbx_seq_one_letter_code
_entity_poly.pdbx_strand_id
1 'polypeptide(L)'
;MYSSLFCVPCQATRKVLAEVQRLLPWLPVEELDVAAHPDRAEEAGIRSTPTILVLAGDHLVLRATGVPTAPQVLQAVARAMDASRDADADAGAGSAAPGPVDPA
;
A
#
# COMPACT_ATOMS: atom_id res chain seq x y z
N MET A 1 -1.59 2.88 -7.29
CA MET A 1 -2.19 4.23 -7.31
C MET A 1 -3.39 4.23 -8.23
N TYR A 2 -4.44 4.94 -7.88
CA TYR A 2 -5.56 5.22 -8.76
C TYR A 2 -5.34 6.52 -9.53
N SER A 3 -5.57 6.49 -10.84
CA SER A 3 -5.30 7.58 -11.76
C SER A 3 -6.47 7.83 -12.71
N SER A 4 -6.35 8.89 -13.52
CA SER A 4 -7.27 9.20 -14.61
C SER A 4 -6.48 9.68 -15.84
N LEU A 5 -6.93 9.32 -17.05
CA LEU A 5 -6.25 9.60 -18.33
C LEU A 5 -5.86 11.07 -18.56
N PHE A 6 -6.63 12.04 -18.07
CA PHE A 6 -6.38 13.47 -18.29
C PHE A 6 -5.99 14.24 -17.02
N CYS A 7 -5.53 13.52 -15.99
CA CYS A 7 -5.18 14.08 -14.69
C CYS A 7 -3.71 14.55 -14.66
N VAL A 8 -3.50 15.87 -14.70
CA VAL A 8 -2.15 16.47 -14.57
C VAL A 8 -1.46 16.08 -13.25
N PRO A 9 -2.11 16.13 -12.08
CA PRO A 9 -1.50 15.68 -10.83
C PRO A 9 -1.12 14.19 -10.85
N CYS A 10 -1.83 13.36 -11.61
CA CYS A 10 -1.50 11.94 -11.77
C CYS A 10 -0.19 11.77 -12.56
N GLN A 11 0.06 12.58 -13.59
CA GLN A 11 1.34 12.57 -14.29
C GLN A 11 2.51 12.96 -13.37
N ALA A 12 2.32 13.96 -12.50
CA ALA A 12 3.34 14.32 -11.51
C ALA A 12 3.60 13.17 -10.53
N THR A 13 2.54 12.47 -10.11
CA THR A 13 2.66 11.29 -9.23
C THR A 13 3.43 10.16 -9.90
N ARG A 14 3.20 9.88 -11.20
CA ARG A 14 3.96 8.88 -11.96
C ARG A 14 5.47 9.15 -11.94
N LYS A 15 5.88 10.42 -12.08
CA LYS A 15 7.30 10.81 -12.02
C LYS A 15 7.91 10.52 -10.65
N VAL A 16 7.20 10.85 -9.58
CA VAL A 16 7.63 10.58 -8.21
C VAL A 16 7.73 9.07 -7.95
N LEU A 17 6.75 8.29 -8.36
CA LEU A 17 6.78 6.83 -8.19
C LEU A 17 7.89 6.17 -9.03
N ALA A 18 8.18 6.71 -10.23
CA ALA A 18 9.31 6.25 -11.03
C ALA A 18 10.66 6.55 -10.37
N GLU A 19 10.81 7.72 -9.73
CA GLU A 19 12.01 8.04 -8.93
C GLU A 19 12.18 7.06 -7.77
N VAL A 20 11.10 6.75 -7.05
CA VAL A 20 11.14 5.76 -5.96
C VAL A 20 11.48 4.37 -6.48
N GLN A 21 10.92 3.92 -7.60
CA GLN A 21 11.28 2.61 -8.19
C GLN A 21 12.75 2.52 -8.61
N ARG A 22 13.40 3.64 -8.95
CA ARG A 22 14.85 3.64 -9.20
C ARG A 22 15.66 3.37 -7.92
N LEU A 23 15.16 3.83 -6.77
CA LEU A 23 15.79 3.59 -5.46
C LEU A 23 15.44 2.22 -4.89
N LEU A 24 14.20 1.75 -5.14
CA LEU A 24 13.66 0.49 -4.66
C LEU A 24 13.11 -0.35 -5.84
N PRO A 25 13.99 -1.01 -6.62
CA PRO A 25 13.56 -1.75 -7.82
C PRO A 25 12.64 -2.93 -7.53
N TRP A 26 12.63 -3.42 -6.29
CA TRP A 26 11.77 -4.53 -5.84
C TRP A 26 10.36 -4.05 -5.44
N LEU A 27 10.10 -2.75 -5.34
CA LEU A 27 8.83 -2.22 -4.86
C LEU A 27 7.75 -2.34 -5.94
N PRO A 28 6.72 -3.18 -5.77
CA PRO A 28 5.62 -3.24 -6.72
C PRO A 28 4.81 -1.94 -6.66
N VAL A 29 4.51 -1.38 -7.83
CA VAL A 29 3.60 -0.25 -7.97
C VAL A 29 2.63 -0.57 -9.11
N GLU A 30 1.37 -0.77 -8.75
CA GLU A 30 0.27 -0.92 -9.71
C GLU A 30 -0.34 0.46 -9.99
N GLU A 31 -0.61 0.77 -11.25
CA GLU A 31 -1.43 1.93 -11.64
C GLU A 31 -2.79 1.45 -12.15
N LEU A 32 -3.87 1.97 -11.58
CA LEU A 32 -5.24 1.65 -11.95
C LEU A 32 -5.96 2.92 -12.41
N ASP A 33 -6.22 3.02 -13.72
CA ASP A 33 -7.10 4.07 -14.23
C ASP A 33 -8.54 3.81 -13.79
N VAL A 34 -9.18 4.82 -13.20
CA VAL A 34 -10.52 4.70 -12.61
C VAL A 34 -11.62 4.48 -13.66
N ALA A 35 -11.42 4.88 -14.92
CA ALA A 35 -12.39 4.64 -15.99
C ALA A 35 -12.23 3.22 -16.57
N ALA A 36 -11.01 2.68 -16.56
CA ALA A 36 -10.74 1.31 -16.97
C ALA A 36 -11.10 0.27 -15.87
N HIS A 37 -11.05 0.65 -14.59
CA HIS A 37 -11.33 -0.23 -13.44
C HIS A 37 -12.34 0.39 -12.46
N PRO A 38 -13.59 0.65 -12.90
CA PRO A 38 -14.58 1.32 -12.07
C PRO A 38 -14.94 0.55 -10.80
N ASP A 39 -15.11 -0.78 -10.90
CA ASP A 39 -15.47 -1.63 -9.76
C ASP A 39 -14.40 -1.59 -8.66
N ARG A 40 -13.11 -1.74 -9.03
CA ARG A 40 -12.00 -1.64 -8.07
C ARG A 40 -11.92 -0.25 -7.45
N ALA A 41 -12.17 0.81 -8.23
CA ALA A 41 -12.18 2.17 -7.71
C ALA A 41 -13.34 2.41 -6.73
N GLU A 42 -14.51 1.83 -6.97
CA GLU A 42 -15.67 1.89 -6.09
C GLU A 42 -15.42 1.12 -4.78
N GLU A 43 -14.98 -0.14 -4.88
CA GLU A 43 -14.60 -0.97 -3.73
C GLU A 43 -13.54 -0.30 -2.85
N ALA A 44 -12.55 0.34 -3.48
CA ALA A 44 -11.51 1.08 -2.80
C ALA A 44 -11.95 2.50 -2.35
N GLY A 45 -13.20 2.91 -2.56
CA GLY A 45 -13.75 4.19 -2.11
C GLY A 45 -13.03 5.41 -2.71
N ILE A 46 -12.63 5.34 -3.97
CA ILE A 46 -11.85 6.40 -4.63
C ILE A 46 -12.77 7.55 -5.05
N ARG A 47 -12.56 8.73 -4.45
CA ARG A 47 -13.37 9.94 -4.70
C ARG A 47 -12.63 11.03 -5.47
N SER A 48 -11.31 10.91 -5.58
CA SER A 48 -10.46 11.84 -6.30
C SER A 48 -9.19 11.14 -6.78
N THR A 49 -8.61 11.65 -7.86
CA THR A 49 -7.34 11.16 -8.40
C THR A 49 -6.29 12.28 -8.36
N PRO A 50 -5.02 11.98 -8.08
CA PRO A 50 -4.49 10.67 -7.72
C PRO A 50 -4.84 10.30 -6.27
N THR A 51 -5.13 9.02 -6.05
CA THR A 51 -5.19 8.43 -4.71
C THR A 51 -4.21 7.26 -4.66
N ILE A 52 -3.34 7.27 -3.65
CA ILE A 52 -2.33 6.23 -3.43
C ILE A 52 -2.78 5.40 -2.24
N LEU A 53 -2.81 4.09 -2.46
CA LEU A 53 -2.97 3.10 -1.40
C LEU A 53 -1.63 2.39 -1.24
N VAL A 54 -1.19 2.26 0.01
CA VAL A 54 -0.01 1.49 0.38
C VAL A 54 -0.49 0.29 1.18
N LEU A 55 -0.13 -0.90 0.71
CA LEU A 55 -0.60 -2.16 1.25
C LEU A 55 0.58 -2.95 1.85
N ALA A 56 0.32 -3.67 2.93
CA ALA A 56 1.16 -4.71 3.51
C ALA A 56 0.42 -6.04 3.38
N GLY A 57 0.71 -6.80 2.32
CA GLY A 57 -0.18 -7.89 1.88
C GLY A 57 -1.53 -7.31 1.44
N ASP A 58 -2.62 -7.84 1.98
CA ASP A 58 -3.99 -7.34 1.72
C ASP A 58 -4.41 -6.21 2.67
N HIS A 59 -3.54 -5.82 3.62
CA HIS A 59 -3.86 -4.81 4.62
C HIS A 59 -3.50 -3.40 4.14
N LEU A 60 -4.49 -2.50 4.17
CA LEU A 60 -4.27 -1.09 3.89
C LEU A 60 -3.53 -0.41 5.04
N VAL A 61 -2.27 -0.03 4.79
CA VAL A 61 -1.42 0.68 5.76
C VAL A 61 -1.66 2.19 5.68
N LEU A 62 -1.74 2.71 4.47
CA LEU A 62 -1.86 4.15 4.25
C LEU A 62 -2.68 4.48 3.01
N ARG A 63 -3.51 5.51 3.13
CA ARG A 63 -4.17 6.20 2.02
C ARG A 63 -3.68 7.64 1.96
N ALA A 64 -3.26 8.08 0.79
CA ALA A 64 -2.92 9.47 0.51
C ALA A 64 -3.64 9.96 -0.75
N THR A 65 -4.06 11.22 -0.72
CA THR A 65 -4.64 11.93 -1.87
C THR A 65 -3.71 13.04 -2.32
N GLY A 66 -3.66 13.30 -3.62
CA GLY A 66 -2.80 14.33 -4.20
C GLY A 66 -1.40 13.81 -4.55
N VAL A 67 -0.53 14.74 -4.97
CA VAL A 67 0.82 14.39 -5.44
C VAL A 67 1.76 14.25 -4.25
N PRO A 68 2.32 13.06 -3.97
CA PRO A 68 3.29 12.90 -2.90
C PRO A 68 4.67 13.42 -3.31
N THR A 69 5.56 13.58 -2.34
CA THR A 69 7.01 13.67 -2.58
C THR A 69 7.66 12.29 -2.50
N ALA A 70 8.84 12.11 -3.11
CA ALA A 70 9.57 10.84 -3.01
C ALA A 70 9.86 10.43 -1.55
N PRO A 71 10.29 11.34 -0.65
CA PRO A 71 10.44 11.02 0.78
C PRO A 71 9.15 10.53 1.46
N GLN A 72 7.98 11.10 1.11
CA GLN A 72 6.70 10.64 1.67
C GLN A 72 6.39 9.21 1.24
N VAL A 73 6.64 8.86 -0.02
CA VAL A 73 6.44 7.50 -0.52
C VAL A 73 7.41 6.54 0.17
N LEU A 74 8.70 6.89 0.28
CA LEU A 74 9.69 6.07 0.99
C LEU A 74 9.32 5.85 2.46
N GLN A 75 8.83 6.87 3.15
CA GLN A 75 8.35 6.74 4.52
C GLN A 75 7.13 5.82 4.62
N ALA A 76 6.20 5.89 3.66
CA ALA A 76 5.05 5.01 3.62
C ALA A 76 5.44 3.55 3.38
N VAL A 77 6.44 3.30 2.53
CA VAL A 77 7.02 1.96 2.32
C VAL A 77 7.64 1.43 3.60
N ALA A 78 8.45 2.24 4.31
CA ALA A 78 9.04 1.82 5.58
C ALA A 78 7.97 1.42 6.60
N ARG A 79 6.91 2.23 6.74
CA ARG A 79 5.77 1.90 7.61
C ARG A 79 5.07 0.60 7.22
N ALA A 80 4.93 0.33 5.92
CA ALA A 80 4.30 -0.90 5.46
C ALA A 80 5.17 -2.14 5.76
N MET A 81 6.49 -2.03 5.62
CA MET A 81 7.41 -3.10 5.98
C MET A 81 7.39 -3.40 7.49
N ASP A 82 7.30 -2.36 8.34
CA ASP A 82 7.16 -2.56 9.78
C ASP A 82 5.82 -3.22 10.12
N ALA A 83 4.72 -2.77 9.52
CA ALA A 83 3.40 -3.38 9.72
C ALA A 83 3.35 -4.85 9.28
N SER A 84 4.01 -5.22 8.18
CA SER A 84 4.12 -6.63 7.75
C SER A 84 4.87 -7.48 8.78
N ARG A 85 5.95 -6.95 9.36
CA ARG A 85 6.74 -7.69 10.38
C ARG A 85 5.93 -7.92 11.66
N ASP A 86 5.15 -6.92 12.07
CA ASP A 86 4.28 -7.05 13.23
C ASP A 86 3.15 -8.06 12.97
N ALA A 87 2.58 -8.07 11.76
CA ALA A 87 1.58 -9.06 11.36
C ALA A 87 2.16 -10.49 11.31
N ASP A 88 3.37 -10.66 10.77
CA ASP A 88 4.08 -11.96 10.76
C ASP A 88 4.38 -12.45 12.18
N ALA A 89 4.76 -11.54 13.08
CA ALA A 89 5.02 -11.86 14.48
C ALA A 89 3.76 -12.31 15.23
N ASP A 90 2.61 -11.65 15.00
CA ASP A 90 1.32 -12.03 15.57
C ASP A 90 0.85 -13.40 15.05
N ALA A 91 0.98 -13.64 13.74
CA ALA A 91 0.67 -14.94 13.13
C ALA A 91 1.53 -16.08 13.72
N GLY A 92 2.80 -15.81 14.04
CA GLY A 92 3.70 -16.76 14.71
C GLY A 92 3.34 -17.00 16.18
N ALA A 93 2.86 -15.98 16.89
CA ALA A 93 2.41 -16.11 18.29
C ALA A 93 1.08 -16.87 18.41
N GLY A 94 0.18 -16.73 17.44
CA GLY A 94 -1.10 -17.44 17.37
C GLY A 94 -1.01 -18.96 17.15
N SER A 95 0.19 -19.49 16.85
CA SER A 95 0.42 -20.94 16.65
C SER A 95 0.93 -21.67 17.90
N ALA A 96 1.19 -20.99 19.02
CA ALA A 96 1.52 -21.66 20.27
C ALA A 96 0.25 -22.26 20.89
N ALA A 97 -0.02 -23.53 20.60
CA ALA A 97 -1.05 -24.30 21.29
C ALA A 97 -0.82 -24.25 22.82
N PRO A 98 -1.86 -24.12 23.66
CA PRO A 98 -1.69 -24.28 25.09
C PRO A 98 -1.13 -25.69 25.35
N GLY A 99 0.06 -25.75 25.93
CA GLY A 99 0.71 -27.00 26.31
C GLY A 99 -0.19 -27.82 27.24
N PRO A 100 0.02 -29.15 27.31
CA PRO A 100 -0.81 -30.03 28.12
C PRO A 100 -0.86 -29.53 29.56
N VAL A 101 -2.07 -29.26 30.06
CA VAL A 101 -2.33 -29.07 31.48
C VAL A 101 -2.15 -30.42 32.16
N ASP A 102 -1.09 -30.55 32.94
CA ASP A 102 -0.81 -31.69 33.81
C ASP A 102 -1.92 -31.80 34.87
N PRO A 103 -2.65 -32.92 34.98
CA PRO A 103 -3.50 -33.17 36.13
C PRO A 103 -2.66 -33.77 37.26
N ALA A 104 -2.64 -33.08 38.40
CA ALA A 104 -2.12 -33.57 39.68
C ALA A 104 -2.88 -34.80 40.19
#